data_AF-A0A0W8CFF5-F1
#
_entry.id   AF-A0A0W8CFF5-F1
#
_cell.length_a   1.000
_cell.length_b   1.000
_cell.length_c   1.000
_cell.angle_alpha   90.00
_cell.angle_beta   90.00
_cell.angle_gamma   90.00
#
_symmetry.space_group_name_H-M   'P 1'
#
loop_
_entity.id
_entity.type
_entity.pdbx_description
1 polymer ?
#
loop_
_entity_poly.entity_id
_entity_poly.type
_entity_poly.pdbx_seq_one_letter_code
_entity_poly.pdbx_strand_id
1 'polypeptide(L)'
;MYASKEARQGIGVRVGDIARTHWAISQARQPDDAGVTLPESATFRQMQHLYAMSAARQKNNREEGVYRTLMVSLNGSKDMQLTFNIEELQTVLQLPNYSLIAEGLFSNSQQPWEPAVNMEDENHLSD
;
A
#
# COMPACT_ATOMS: atom_id res chain seq x y z
N MET A 1 1.07 37.14 2.68
CA MET A 1 1.23 36.78 1.25
C MET A 1 2.71 36.54 0.99
N TYR A 2 3.17 35.29 0.94
CA TYR A 2 4.55 34.99 0.54
C TYR A 2 4.54 34.18 -0.76
N ALA A 3 5.34 34.67 -1.70
CA ALA A 3 5.36 34.28 -3.09
C ALA A 3 5.94 32.87 -3.28
N SER A 4 5.25 32.09 -4.11
CA SER A 4 5.73 30.90 -4.79
C SER A 4 7.08 31.17 -5.45
N LYS A 5 8.11 30.43 -5.07
CA LYS A 5 9.25 30.17 -5.96
C LYS A 5 9.59 28.70 -5.96
N GLU A 6 9.29 28.16 -7.13
CA GLU A 6 9.58 26.84 -7.67
C GLU A 6 10.99 26.33 -7.29
N ALA A 7 11.01 25.15 -6.68
CA ALA A 7 12.07 24.17 -6.88
C ALA A 7 11.43 22.91 -7.50
N ARG A 8 10.81 23.11 -8.67
CA ARG A 8 10.38 22.04 -9.56
C ARG A 8 11.58 21.64 -10.42
N GLN A 9 12.50 20.86 -9.87
CA GLN A 9 13.42 20.02 -10.65
C GLN A 9 14.23 19.15 -9.68
N GLY A 10 13.85 17.88 -9.58
CA GLY A 10 14.50 16.90 -8.74
C GLY A 10 13.82 15.55 -8.89
N ILE A 11 14.26 14.80 -9.90
CA ILE A 11 13.86 13.43 -10.20
C ILE A 11 12.41 13.30 -10.70
N GLY A 12 12.23 13.18 -12.02
CA GLY A 12 10.95 12.85 -12.67
C GLY A 12 10.50 11.40 -12.41
N VAL A 13 10.59 10.92 -11.17
CA VAL A 13 10.12 9.59 -10.77
C VAL A 13 8.66 9.72 -10.35
N ARG A 14 7.81 8.91 -10.97
CA ARG A 14 6.40 8.77 -10.58
C ARG A 14 6.32 7.97 -9.28
N VAL A 15 6.44 8.67 -8.15
CA VAL A 15 6.33 8.09 -6.81
C VAL A 15 4.89 8.19 -6.31
N GLY A 16 4.34 7.08 -5.81
CA GLY A 16 3.03 7.04 -5.15
C GLY A 16 2.97 7.90 -3.88
N ASP A 17 1.79 8.36 -3.50
CA ASP A 17 1.64 9.37 -2.44
C ASP A 17 2.24 8.94 -1.09
N ILE A 18 2.10 7.66 -0.72
CA ILE A 18 2.68 7.10 0.51
C ILE A 18 4.22 7.12 0.47
N ALA A 19 4.80 6.68 -0.65
CA ALA A 19 6.24 6.70 -0.86
C ALA A 19 6.77 8.15 -0.87
N ARG A 20 6.00 9.12 -1.40
CA ARG A 20 6.35 10.54 -1.38
C ARG A 20 6.40 11.11 0.04
N THR A 21 5.45 10.76 0.89
CA THR A 21 5.46 11.15 2.31
C THR A 21 6.66 10.56 3.05
N HIS A 22 6.94 9.26 2.85
CA HIS A 22 8.13 8.62 3.42
C HIS A 22 9.42 9.29 2.93
N TRP A 23 9.47 9.66 1.64
CA TRP A 23 10.61 10.38 1.08
C TRP A 23 10.82 11.74 1.74
N ALA A 24 9.77 12.54 1.87
CA ALA A 24 9.84 13.84 2.54
C ALA A 24 10.34 13.71 4.00
N ILE A 25 9.84 12.72 4.74
CA ILE A 25 10.29 12.44 6.11
C ILE A 25 11.76 12.00 6.15
N SER A 26 12.16 11.15 5.20
CA SER A 26 13.55 10.68 5.10
C SER A 26 14.51 11.82 4.79
N GLN A 27 14.09 12.76 3.95
CA GLN A 27 14.85 13.97 3.58
C GLN A 27 14.94 14.95 4.74
N ALA A 28 13.86 15.17 5.49
CA ALA A 28 13.87 16.05 6.66
C ALA A 28 14.79 15.57 7.81
N ARG A 29 15.26 14.33 7.76
CA ARG A 29 16.22 13.75 8.71
C ARG A 29 17.67 13.88 8.26
N GLN A 30 17.91 14.35 7.04
CA GLN A 30 19.25 14.58 6.52
C GLN A 30 19.76 15.96 7.00
N PRO A 31 21.08 16.14 7.12
CA PRO A 31 21.65 17.45 7.42
C PRO A 31 21.38 18.43 6.26
N ASP A 32 21.40 19.73 6.56
CA ASP A 32 20.95 20.79 5.64
C ASP A 32 21.73 20.88 4.32
N ASP A 33 22.94 20.31 4.30
CA ASP A 33 23.86 20.22 3.17
C ASP A 33 23.70 18.91 2.36
N ALA A 34 22.83 18.00 2.78
CA ALA A 34 22.53 16.78 2.04
C ALA A 34 21.68 17.05 0.79
N GLY A 35 22.11 16.49 -0.33
CA GLY A 35 21.34 16.53 -1.57
C GLY A 35 20.05 15.71 -1.50
N VAL A 36 19.04 16.12 -2.26
CA VAL A 36 17.77 15.38 -2.38
C VAL A 36 18.02 14.07 -3.13
N THR A 37 17.89 12.94 -2.41
CA THR A 37 18.15 11.59 -2.92
C THR A 37 16.93 10.69 -2.74
N LEU A 38 16.75 9.72 -3.63
CA LEU A 38 15.67 8.75 -3.50
C LEU A 38 16.00 7.79 -2.35
N PRO A 39 15.08 7.51 -1.40
CA PRO A 39 15.37 6.59 -0.33
C PRO A 39 15.57 5.17 -0.87
N GLU A 40 16.62 4.48 -0.45
CA GLU A 40 16.87 3.09 -0.85
C GLU A 40 16.29 2.06 0.11
N SER A 41 15.58 2.49 1.16
CA SER A 41 15.05 1.62 2.21
C SER A 41 14.08 0.57 1.66
N ALA A 42 14.06 -0.61 2.31
CA ALA A 42 13.12 -1.68 1.98
C ALA A 42 11.67 -1.18 2.02
N THR A 43 11.34 -0.34 3.00
CA THR A 43 10.04 0.32 3.14
C THR A 43 9.67 1.16 1.92
N PHE A 44 10.62 1.97 1.40
CA PHE A 44 10.37 2.79 0.23
C PHE A 44 10.16 1.95 -1.04
N ARG A 45 10.93 0.86 -1.20
CA ARG A 45 10.73 -0.10 -2.30
C ARG A 45 9.38 -0.80 -2.21
N GLN A 46 8.95 -1.20 -1.02
CA GLN A 46 7.64 -1.83 -0.80
C GLN A 46 6.49 -0.86 -1.13
N MET A 47 6.57 0.40 -0.70
CA MET A 47 5.56 1.41 -1.04
C MET A 47 5.47 1.66 -2.55
N GLN A 48 6.60 1.71 -3.25
CA GLN A 48 6.63 1.83 -4.71
C GLN A 48 6.04 0.60 -5.40
N HIS A 49 6.34 -0.60 -4.90
CA HIS A 49 5.78 -1.84 -5.43
C HIS A 49 4.24 -1.86 -5.33
N LEU A 50 3.69 -1.48 -4.17
CA LEU A 50 2.23 -1.36 -3.97
C LEU A 50 1.61 -0.34 -4.92
N TYR A 51 2.28 0.80 -5.16
CA TYR A 51 1.81 1.81 -6.11
C TYR A 51 1.85 1.32 -7.57
N ALA A 52 2.88 0.56 -7.96
CA ALA A 52 2.96 -0.02 -9.29
C ALA A 52 1.87 -1.07 -9.52
N MET A 53 1.60 -1.93 -8.52
CA MET A 53 0.51 -2.90 -8.56
C MET A 53 -0.86 -2.23 -8.70
N SER A 54 -1.13 -1.16 -7.94
CA SER A 54 -2.41 -0.45 -8.01
C SER A 54 -2.59 0.27 -9.35
N ALA A 55 -1.55 0.90 -9.89
CA ALA A 55 -1.60 1.59 -11.17
C ALA A 55 -1.77 0.62 -12.36
N ALA A 56 -1.08 -0.53 -12.34
CA ALA A 56 -1.26 -1.58 -13.34
C ALA A 56 -2.68 -2.16 -13.33
N ARG A 57 -3.26 -2.30 -12.13
CA ARG A 57 -4.63 -2.82 -11.96
C ARG A 57 -5.71 -1.85 -12.43
N GLN A 58 -5.58 -0.56 -12.18
CA GLN A 58 -6.55 0.44 -12.67
C GLN A 58 -6.65 0.46 -14.20
N LYS A 59 -5.58 0.04 -14.89
CA LYS A 59 -5.55 -0.15 -16.34
C LYS A 59 -6.27 -1.43 -16.79
N ASN A 60 -6.21 -2.50 -15.99
CA ASN A 60 -6.79 -3.81 -16.31
C ASN A 60 -8.24 -3.99 -15.82
N ASN A 61 -8.69 -3.21 -14.83
CA ASN A 61 -10.03 -3.32 -14.24
C ASN A 61 -11.12 -2.59 -15.02
N ARG A 62 -10.86 -2.21 -16.28
CA ARG A 62 -11.78 -1.38 -17.06
C ARG A 62 -12.85 -2.18 -17.81
N GLU A 63 -12.80 -3.51 -17.83
CA GLU A 63 -13.63 -4.26 -18.80
C GLU A 63 -14.46 -5.46 -18.29
N GLU A 64 -14.29 -6.04 -17.10
CA GLU A 64 -15.14 -7.18 -16.70
C GLU A 64 -15.51 -7.18 -15.21
N GLY A 65 -16.73 -6.71 -14.91
CA GLY A 65 -17.33 -6.87 -13.58
C GLY A 65 -17.54 -8.36 -13.28
N VAL A 66 -16.89 -8.86 -12.22
CA VAL A 66 -17.01 -10.26 -11.81
C VAL A 66 -18.37 -10.45 -11.13
N TYR A 67 -19.34 -10.99 -11.86
CA TYR A 67 -20.62 -11.41 -11.28
C TYR A 67 -20.46 -12.73 -10.54
N ARG A 68 -20.95 -12.81 -9.30
CA ARG A 68 -20.96 -14.05 -8.50
C ARG A 68 -22.34 -14.29 -7.90
N THR A 69 -22.74 -15.55 -7.88
CA THR A 69 -23.96 -15.99 -7.23
C THR A 69 -23.68 -16.33 -5.76
N LEU A 70 -24.41 -15.68 -4.87
CA LEU A 70 -24.35 -15.87 -3.42
C LEU A 70 -25.68 -16.41 -2.92
N MET A 71 -25.62 -17.23 -1.86
CA MET A 71 -26.80 -17.68 -1.14
C MET A 71 -27.15 -16.62 -0.08
N VAL A 72 -28.37 -16.11 -0.12
CA VAL A 72 -28.84 -15.01 0.74
C VAL A 72 -30.14 -15.41 1.43
N SER A 73 -30.23 -15.19 2.73
CA SER A 73 -31.47 -15.23 3.51
C SER A 73 -31.86 -13.81 3.91
N LEU A 74 -33.13 -13.43 3.71
CA LEU A 74 -33.65 -12.13 4.10
C LEU A 74 -34.61 -12.32 5.27
N ASN A 75 -34.30 -11.72 6.42
CA ASN A 75 -35.17 -11.75 7.62
C ASN A 75 -35.55 -13.17 8.08
N GLY A 76 -34.64 -14.15 7.92
CA GLY A 76 -34.91 -15.55 8.25
C GLY A 76 -35.81 -16.28 7.24
N SER A 77 -36.04 -15.69 6.06
CA SER A 77 -36.68 -16.38 4.95
C SER A 77 -35.84 -17.54 4.43
N LYS A 78 -36.45 -18.37 3.59
CA LYS A 78 -35.75 -19.40 2.84
C LYS A 78 -34.59 -18.81 2.04
N ASP A 79 -33.48 -19.53 2.02
CA ASP A 79 -32.29 -19.20 1.25
C ASP A 79 -32.62 -19.08 -0.24
N MET A 80 -32.13 -18.00 -0.86
CA MET A 80 -32.26 -17.73 -2.29
C MET A 80 -30.89 -17.44 -2.89
N GLN A 81 -30.67 -17.90 -4.12
CA GLN A 81 -29.47 -17.58 -4.88
C GLN A 81 -29.67 -16.24 -5.60
N LEU A 82 -28.78 -15.28 -5.33
CA LEU A 82 -28.77 -13.98 -5.96
C LEU A 82 -27.41 -13.72 -6.60
N THR A 83 -27.41 -13.22 -7.82
CA THR A 83 -26.19 -12.87 -8.55
C THR A 83 -25.91 -11.38 -8.37
N PHE A 84 -24.72 -11.08 -7.85
CA PHE A 84 -24.27 -9.71 -7.59
C PHE A 84 -23.04 -9.38 -8.43
N ASN A 85 -22.94 -8.13 -8.83
CA ASN A 85 -21.66 -7.55 -9.20
C ASN A 85 -20.83 -7.41 -7.92
N ILE A 86 -19.68 -8.09 -7.86
CA ILE A 86 -18.84 -8.09 -6.68
C ILE A 86 -18.24 -6.71 -6.37
N GLU A 87 -17.93 -5.90 -7.39
CA GLU A 87 -17.38 -4.56 -7.19
C GLU A 87 -18.41 -3.63 -6.55
N GLU A 88 -19.66 -3.69 -7.01
CA GLU A 88 -20.75 -2.91 -6.42
C GLU A 88 -21.06 -3.37 -4.99
N LEU A 89 -21.11 -4.69 -4.77
CA LEU A 89 -21.34 -5.25 -3.44
C LEU A 89 -20.23 -4.84 -2.46
N GLN A 90 -18.96 -4.92 -2.86
CA GLN A 90 -17.83 -4.47 -2.05
C GLN A 90 -17.90 -2.97 -1.77
N THR A 91 -18.27 -2.16 -2.77
CA THR A 91 -18.44 -0.70 -2.61
C THR A 91 -19.51 -0.36 -1.57
N VAL A 92 -20.68 -1.01 -1.63
CA VAL A 92 -21.76 -0.82 -0.65
C VAL A 92 -21.31 -1.23 0.76
N LEU A 93 -20.52 -2.30 0.86
CA LEU A 93 -19.98 -2.78 2.14
C LEU A 93 -18.72 -2.02 2.59
N GLN A 94 -18.25 -1.03 1.83
CA GLN A 94 -16.99 -0.31 2.04
C GLN A 94 -15.78 -1.27 2.15
N LEU A 95 -15.87 -2.42 1.51
CA LEU A 95 -14.78 -3.37 1.43
C LEU A 95 -13.81 -2.97 0.32
N PRO A 96 -12.52 -3.25 0.49
CA PRO A 96 -11.57 -3.07 -0.59
C PRO A 96 -11.96 -3.93 -1.79
N ASN A 97 -11.95 -3.34 -3.00
CA ASN A 97 -12.20 -4.05 -4.25
C ASN A 97 -11.05 -4.97 -4.67
N TYR A 98 -10.16 -5.31 -3.74
CA TYR A 98 -8.95 -6.08 -3.96
C TYR A 98 -8.82 -7.16 -2.90
N SER A 99 -8.50 -8.38 -3.33
CA SER A 99 -8.13 -9.46 -2.41
C SER A 99 -6.63 -9.62 -2.46
N LEU A 100 -5.94 -8.96 -1.53
CA LEU A 100 -4.49 -9.05 -1.36
C LEU A 100 -4.04 -10.50 -1.14
N ILE A 101 -4.88 -11.30 -0.49
CA ILE A 101 -4.64 -12.71 -0.19
C ILE A 101 -4.67 -13.55 -1.48
N ALA A 102 -5.68 -13.35 -2.33
CA ALA A 102 -5.80 -14.06 -3.60
C ALA A 102 -4.70 -13.68 -4.59
N GLU A 103 -4.14 -12.47 -4.47
CA GLU A 103 -3.04 -11.96 -5.29
C GLU A 103 -1.64 -12.34 -4.77
N GLY A 104 -1.57 -13.20 -3.75
CA GLY A 104 -0.32 -13.79 -3.30
C GLY A 104 0.56 -12.86 -2.45
N LEU A 105 -0.02 -11.84 -1.79
CA LEU A 105 0.75 -11.01 -0.85
C LEU A 105 1.33 -11.79 0.34
N PHE A 106 0.79 -12.98 0.62
CA PHE A 106 1.36 -13.93 1.57
C PHE A 106 2.13 -15.07 0.91
N SER A 107 2.15 -15.18 -0.42
CA SER A 107 2.85 -16.28 -1.10
C SER A 107 4.38 -16.20 -0.93
N ASN A 108 4.91 -15.00 -0.68
CA ASN A 108 6.34 -14.75 -0.48
C ASN A 108 6.64 -14.10 0.89
N SER A 109 5.76 -14.22 1.88
CA SER A 109 6.12 -13.80 3.24
C SER A 109 7.14 -14.77 3.82
N GLN A 110 8.41 -14.58 3.47
CA GLN A 110 9.50 -15.11 4.27
C GLN A 110 9.37 -14.44 5.64
N GLN A 111 9.05 -15.22 6.68
CA GLN A 111 9.26 -14.75 8.05
C GLN A 111 10.70 -14.20 8.09
N PRO A 112 10.90 -12.95 8.56
CA PRO A 112 12.24 -12.49 8.89
C PRO A 112 12.88 -13.58 9.75
N TRP A 113 14.10 -13.99 9.41
CA TRP A 113 14.82 -14.92 10.26
C TRP A 113 14.83 -14.34 11.66
N GLU A 114 14.32 -15.11 12.61
CA GLU A 114 14.43 -14.76 14.02
C GLU A 114 15.93 -14.57 14.28
N PRO A 115 16.36 -13.40 14.79
CA PRO A 115 17.77 -13.12 14.96
C PRO A 115 18.36 -14.19 15.87
N ALA A 116 19.37 -14.91 15.36
CA ALA A 116 20.00 -16.03 16.09
C ALA A 116 20.68 -15.58 17.40
N VAL A 117 20.87 -14.27 17.55
CA VAL A 117 21.50 -13.65 18.70
C VAL A 117 20.57 -12.56 19.22
N ASN A 118 20.20 -12.67 20.50
CA ASN A 118 19.55 -11.59 21.22
C ASN A 118 20.53 -10.43 21.34
N MET A 119 20.20 -9.26 20.80
CA MET A 119 21.01 -8.05 21.00
C MET A 119 20.78 -7.53 22.42
N GLU A 120 21.87 -7.20 23.12
CA GLU A 120 21.81 -6.54 24.42
C GLU A 120 21.24 -5.12 24.23
N ASP A 121 20.34 -4.72 25.13
CA ASP A 121 19.67 -3.42 25.09
C ASP A 121 20.58 -2.33 25.67
N GLU A 122 21.56 -1.92 24.88
CA GLU A 122 22.59 -0.94 25.24
C GLU A 122 22.03 0.49 25.42
N ASN A 123 20.78 0.75 24.99
CA ASN A 123 20.16 2.08 25.08
C ASN A 123 19.52 2.37 26.46
N HIS A 124 19.42 1.37 27.33
CA HIS A 124 18.87 1.51 28.68
C HIS A 124 19.94 1.53 29.78
N LEU A 125 21.19 1.83 29.44
CA LEU A 125 22.19 2.24 30.43
C LEU A 125 21.75 3.59 31.00
N SER A 126 21.22 3.54 32.23
CA SER A 126 20.89 4.74 32.99
C SER A 126 22.14 5.60 33.16
N ASP A 127 22.00 6.91 32.95
CA ASP A 127 23.01 7.95 33.22
C ASP A 127 23.60 7.85 34.64
#